data_AF-A0A7W1Q2T4-F1
#
_entry.id   AF-A0A7W1Q2T4-F1
#
_cell.length_a   1.000
_cell.length_b   1.000
_cell.length_c   1.000
_cell.angle_alpha   90.00
_cell.angle_beta   90.00
_cell.angle_gamma   90.00
#
_symmetry.space_group_name_H-M   'P 1'
#
loop_
_entity.id
_entity.type
_entity.pdbx_description
1 polymer ?
#
loop_
_entity_poly.entity_id
_entity_poly.type
_entity_poly.pdbx_seq_one_letter_code
_entity_poly.pdbx_strand_id
1 'polypeptide(L)'
;MGDRLIFQLGTNNWQRGGEFAPGSGILHEAHHHAYNAIPGLRCYSMYPSRRQRFREEDVNVFALEHDIPICESISPTSNYRWHSMSEDEVAAYRARLTNEVADWIDEIEAGTDDRFGLAIAHHGFMNTVVMRDVIRRRAAAGRGTMPLLCFAHGTELKMYANEKRGDRPDEFPLRFLPYMQQEKIFDYDDPEHGVDVVASISGEQIDALGNVFPEFPRERVILSHNGYNQQVFRRLTEPTDVYTFREKVLAGFMTQPPEGSGKAPEPVAP
;
A
#
# COMPACT_ATOMS: atom_id res chain seq x y z
N MET A 1 8.71 -28.45 -10.04
CA MET A 1 7.49 -27.64 -9.84
C MET A 1 7.92 -26.20 -10.05
N GLY A 2 7.20 -25.46 -10.90
CA GLY A 2 7.45 -24.03 -11.10
C GLY A 2 7.18 -23.23 -9.83
N ASP A 3 7.65 -21.98 -9.80
CA ASP A 3 7.43 -21.09 -8.67
C ASP A 3 5.98 -20.60 -8.66
N ARG A 4 5.40 -20.40 -7.48
CA ARG A 4 4.08 -19.77 -7.36
C ARG A 4 4.21 -18.27 -7.56
N LEU A 5 3.52 -17.73 -8.55
CA LEU A 5 3.59 -16.31 -8.89
C LEU A 5 2.58 -15.48 -8.08
N ILE A 6 3.04 -14.37 -7.50
CA ILE A 6 2.23 -13.37 -6.79
C ILE A 6 2.45 -12.01 -7.42
N PHE A 7 1.38 -11.24 -7.62
CA PHE A 7 1.47 -9.86 -8.08
C PHE A 7 1.12 -8.89 -6.95
N GLN A 8 1.92 -7.84 -6.74
CA GLN A 8 1.59 -6.75 -5.82
C GLN A 8 1.43 -5.42 -6.56
N LEU A 9 0.37 -4.69 -6.22
CA LEU A 9 0.17 -3.31 -6.65
C LEU A 9 0.34 -2.37 -5.45
N GLY A 10 1.46 -1.66 -5.44
CA GLY A 10 1.81 -0.66 -4.41
C GLY A 10 1.08 0.67 -4.63
N THR A 11 0.94 1.48 -3.57
CA THR A 11 0.35 2.83 -3.68
C THR A 11 1.35 3.96 -3.60
N ASN A 12 2.61 3.67 -3.29
CA ASN A 12 3.65 4.66 -3.12
C ASN A 12 4.94 4.20 -3.78
N ASN A 13 5.85 5.14 -4.03
CA ASN A 13 7.12 4.86 -4.68
C ASN A 13 8.00 3.93 -3.85
N TRP A 14 8.94 3.29 -4.53
CA TRP A 14 9.98 2.46 -3.96
C TRP A 14 11.04 3.31 -3.23
N GLN A 15 11.68 2.80 -2.17
CA GLN A 15 12.65 3.55 -1.36
C GLN A 15 14.05 3.59 -2.03
N ARG A 16 14.11 4.01 -3.30
CA ARG A 16 15.35 4.08 -4.10
C ARG A 16 15.35 5.28 -5.06
N GLY A 17 16.43 5.41 -5.84
CA GLY A 17 16.49 6.35 -6.96
C GLY A 17 16.43 7.84 -6.58
N GLY A 18 16.81 8.20 -5.34
CA GLY A 18 16.79 9.59 -4.87
C GLY A 18 15.39 10.15 -4.59
N GLU A 19 14.35 9.30 -4.60
CA GLU A 19 13.00 9.66 -4.19
C GLU A 19 12.70 9.03 -2.83
N PHE A 20 12.33 9.86 -1.86
CA PHE A 20 11.95 9.40 -0.53
C PHE A 20 10.59 8.70 -0.62
N ALA A 21 10.46 7.49 -0.09
CA ALA A 21 9.19 6.80 0.01
C ALA A 21 8.56 7.10 1.38
N PRO A 22 7.24 7.39 1.44
CA PRO A 22 6.54 7.43 2.72
C PRO A 22 6.48 6.03 3.34
N GLY A 23 6.04 5.94 4.60
CA GLY A 23 6.03 4.68 5.35
C GLY A 23 5.36 3.51 4.61
N SER A 24 4.27 3.76 3.90
CA SER A 24 3.60 2.77 3.04
C SER A 24 4.52 2.24 1.92
N GLY A 25 5.26 3.11 1.21
CA GLY A 25 6.16 2.68 0.15
C GLY A 25 7.30 1.79 0.65
N ILE A 26 7.87 2.12 1.82
CA ILE A 26 8.90 1.29 2.49
C ILE A 26 8.32 -0.09 2.84
N LEU A 27 7.08 -0.14 3.33
CA LEU A 27 6.41 -1.39 3.65
C LEU A 27 6.16 -2.25 2.41
N HIS A 28 5.80 -1.66 1.28
CA HIS A 28 5.50 -2.41 0.05
C HIS A 28 6.77 -3.04 -0.54
N GLU A 29 7.89 -2.30 -0.53
CA GLU A 29 9.22 -2.84 -0.87
C GLU A 29 9.62 -3.99 0.08
N ALA A 30 9.41 -3.81 1.38
CA ALA A 30 9.72 -4.86 2.36
C ALA A 30 8.87 -6.12 2.15
N HIS A 31 7.57 -5.97 1.81
CA HIS A 31 6.71 -7.12 1.50
C HIS A 31 7.19 -7.86 0.26
N HIS A 32 7.55 -7.15 -0.82
CA HIS A 32 8.10 -7.76 -2.02
C HIS A 32 9.35 -8.61 -1.71
N HIS A 33 10.31 -8.05 -0.97
CA HIS A 33 11.51 -8.78 -0.58
C HIS A 33 11.20 -9.97 0.34
N ALA A 34 10.24 -9.82 1.27
CA ALA A 34 9.84 -10.90 2.15
C ALA A 34 9.20 -12.05 1.38
N TYR A 35 8.36 -11.76 0.37
CA TYR A 35 7.75 -12.78 -0.48
C TYR A 35 8.80 -13.51 -1.33
N ASN A 36 9.72 -12.80 -1.97
CA ASN A 36 10.80 -13.41 -2.75
C ASN A 36 11.82 -14.19 -1.91
N ALA A 37 11.81 -14.04 -0.58
CA ALA A 37 12.59 -14.87 0.32
C ALA A 37 11.94 -16.23 0.66
N ILE A 38 10.67 -16.45 0.28
CA ILE A 38 9.95 -17.70 0.52
C ILE A 38 10.28 -18.70 -0.60
N PRO A 39 10.81 -19.90 -0.30
CA PRO A 39 11.12 -20.89 -1.34
C PRO A 39 9.89 -21.30 -2.18
N GLY A 40 10.07 -21.38 -3.49
CA GLY A 40 9.01 -21.76 -4.43
C GLY A 40 7.95 -20.68 -4.65
N LEU A 41 8.30 -19.41 -4.42
CA LEU A 41 7.44 -18.25 -4.59
C LEU A 41 8.21 -17.17 -5.32
N ARG A 42 7.54 -16.53 -6.27
CA ARG A 42 8.07 -15.39 -7.00
C ARG A 42 7.08 -14.25 -7.01
N CYS A 43 7.52 -13.10 -6.53
CA CYS A 43 6.70 -11.92 -6.36
C CYS A 43 7.08 -10.88 -7.41
N TYR A 44 6.09 -10.39 -8.15
CA TYR A 44 6.20 -9.26 -9.06
C TYR A 44 5.50 -8.05 -8.45
N SER A 45 6.02 -6.85 -8.65
CA SER A 45 5.44 -5.66 -8.03
C SER A 45 5.48 -4.43 -8.94
N MET A 46 4.33 -3.76 -9.05
CA MET A 46 4.21 -2.47 -9.71
C MET A 46 3.92 -1.39 -8.68
N TYR A 47 4.59 -0.24 -8.77
CA TYR A 47 4.32 0.90 -7.90
C TYR A 47 4.37 2.23 -8.65
N PRO A 48 3.61 3.24 -8.18
CA PRO A 48 3.61 4.56 -8.78
C PRO A 48 4.88 5.33 -8.43
N SER A 49 5.40 6.11 -9.37
CA SER A 49 6.42 7.12 -9.06
C SER A 49 6.37 8.27 -10.06
N ARG A 50 6.57 9.48 -9.55
CA ARG A 50 6.75 10.66 -10.40
C ARG A 50 8.14 10.73 -10.99
N ARG A 51 9.17 10.24 -10.28
CA ARG A 51 10.58 10.43 -10.66
C ARG A 51 11.28 9.19 -11.19
N GLN A 52 10.98 8.03 -10.61
CA GLN A 52 11.63 6.77 -10.99
C GLN A 52 11.11 6.32 -12.36
N ARG A 53 11.99 5.71 -13.15
CA ARG A 53 11.71 5.22 -14.52
C ARG A 53 12.43 3.90 -14.81
N PHE A 54 12.76 3.14 -13.76
CA PHE A 54 13.47 1.88 -13.92
C PHE A 54 12.51 0.71 -14.14
N ARG A 55 13.07 -0.37 -14.65
CA ARG A 55 12.40 -1.67 -14.77
C ARG A 55 13.41 -2.74 -14.41
N GLU A 56 13.09 -3.52 -13.40
CA GLU A 56 13.82 -4.74 -13.02
C GLU A 56 12.99 -5.96 -13.43
N GLU A 57 13.53 -7.16 -13.21
CA GLU A 57 12.87 -8.40 -13.65
C GLU A 57 11.52 -8.62 -12.97
N ASP A 58 11.46 -8.33 -11.67
CA ASP A 58 10.31 -8.56 -10.80
C ASP A 58 9.66 -7.26 -10.29
N VAL A 59 10.15 -6.11 -10.76
CA VAL A 59 9.71 -4.78 -10.30
C VAL A 59 9.56 -3.81 -11.46
N ASN A 60 8.39 -3.16 -11.55
CA ASN A 60 8.10 -2.17 -12.58
C ASN A 60 7.51 -0.88 -12.00
N VAL A 61 7.78 0.24 -12.67
CA VAL A 61 7.32 1.57 -12.25
C VAL A 61 6.12 1.99 -13.08
N PHE A 62 5.00 2.28 -12.43
CA PHE A 62 3.91 3.05 -13.01
C PHE A 62 4.28 4.53 -13.02
N ALA A 63 4.76 5.02 -14.16
CA ALA A 63 5.24 6.40 -14.28
C ALA A 63 4.08 7.40 -14.18
N LEU A 64 4.22 8.37 -13.28
CA LEU A 64 3.32 9.51 -13.12
C LEU A 64 4.00 10.80 -13.59
N GLU A 65 3.21 11.70 -14.14
CA GLU A 65 3.64 13.07 -14.47
C GLU A 65 3.23 14.09 -13.39
N HIS A 66 2.41 13.64 -12.42
CA HIS A 66 1.98 14.37 -11.23
C HIS A 66 2.45 13.65 -9.96
N ASP A 67 2.26 14.27 -8.79
CA ASP A 67 2.55 13.61 -7.51
C ASP A 67 1.63 12.41 -7.30
N ILE A 68 2.08 11.44 -6.49
CA ILE A 68 1.30 10.23 -6.21
C ILE A 68 0.00 10.63 -5.46
N PRO A 69 -1.19 10.27 -5.97
CA PRO A 69 -2.44 10.62 -5.31
C PRO A 69 -2.58 9.97 -3.93
N ILE A 70 -2.93 10.75 -2.91
CA ILE A 70 -3.08 10.29 -1.52
C ILE A 70 -4.53 10.38 -1.01
N CYS A 71 -4.87 9.51 -0.06
CA CYS A 71 -6.16 9.51 0.64
C CYS A 71 -6.19 10.50 1.82
N GLU A 72 -5.02 10.82 2.38
CA GLU A 72 -4.85 11.67 3.56
C GLU A 72 -4.86 13.16 3.21
N SER A 73 -4.92 14.02 4.23
CA SER A 73 -4.79 15.47 4.03
C SER A 73 -3.36 15.98 4.02
N ILE A 74 -2.40 15.25 4.60
CA ILE A 74 -0.98 15.62 4.60
C ILE A 74 -0.14 14.34 4.44
N SER A 75 0.71 14.29 3.42
CA SER A 75 1.78 13.31 3.28
C SER A 75 3.12 14.04 3.18
N PRO A 76 4.22 13.49 3.72
CA PRO A 76 5.55 14.09 3.57
C PRO A 76 6.01 14.19 2.10
N THR A 77 5.37 13.46 1.17
CA THR A 77 5.83 13.32 -0.22
C THR A 77 4.83 13.77 -1.28
N SER A 78 3.58 14.06 -0.90
CA SER A 78 2.54 14.46 -1.85
C SER A 78 1.49 15.33 -1.16
N ASN A 79 1.03 16.37 -1.87
CA ASN A 79 -0.18 17.11 -1.51
C ASN A 79 -1.30 16.85 -2.52
N TYR A 80 -1.10 15.90 -3.44
CA TYR A 80 -2.07 15.62 -4.49
C TYR A 80 -3.11 14.63 -4.01
N ARG A 81 -4.34 15.07 -3.80
CA ARG A 81 -5.38 14.28 -3.16
C ARG A 81 -6.30 13.66 -4.19
N TRP A 82 -6.76 12.44 -3.92
CA TRP A 82 -7.80 11.82 -4.73
C TRP A 82 -9.06 12.70 -4.84
N HIS A 83 -9.44 13.38 -3.75
CA HIS A 83 -10.61 14.25 -3.74
C HIS A 83 -10.47 15.50 -4.61
N SER A 84 -9.24 15.95 -4.90
CA SER A 84 -9.02 17.10 -5.78
C SER A 84 -9.05 16.74 -7.28
N MET A 85 -8.96 15.45 -7.62
CA MET A 85 -9.00 15.00 -9.02
C MET A 85 -10.43 15.09 -9.57
N SER A 86 -10.60 15.42 -10.85
CA SER A 86 -11.93 15.33 -11.49
C SER A 86 -12.37 13.87 -11.65
N GLU A 87 -13.64 13.63 -11.99
CA GLU A 87 -14.12 12.27 -12.30
C GLU A 87 -13.40 11.68 -13.51
N ASP A 88 -13.24 12.48 -14.58
CA ASP A 88 -12.50 12.08 -15.79
C ASP A 88 -11.05 11.70 -15.48
N GLU A 89 -10.41 12.43 -14.57
CA GLU A 89 -9.04 12.15 -14.19
C GLU A 89 -8.92 10.85 -13.38
N VAL A 90 -9.84 10.61 -12.45
CA VAL A 90 -9.91 9.34 -11.71
C VAL A 90 -10.15 8.17 -12.68
N ALA A 91 -11.07 8.34 -13.64
CA ALA A 91 -11.36 7.33 -14.66
C ALA A 91 -10.15 7.05 -15.56
N ALA A 92 -9.46 8.11 -16.01
CA ALA A 92 -8.25 7.99 -16.82
C ALA A 92 -7.11 7.30 -16.06
N TYR A 93 -6.91 7.65 -14.78
CA TYR A 93 -5.94 7.00 -13.92
C TYR A 93 -6.22 5.51 -13.78
N ARG A 94 -7.47 5.14 -13.42
CA ARG A 94 -7.92 3.75 -13.30
C ARG A 94 -7.68 2.98 -14.58
N ALA A 95 -8.14 3.51 -15.72
CA ALA A 95 -7.99 2.84 -17.01
C ALA A 95 -6.52 2.62 -17.38
N ARG A 96 -5.66 3.63 -17.19
CA ARG A 96 -4.24 3.53 -17.49
C ARG A 96 -3.54 2.51 -16.60
N LEU A 97 -3.77 2.56 -15.29
CA LEU A 97 -3.15 1.62 -14.36
C LEU A 97 -3.64 0.19 -14.60
N THR A 98 -4.95 -0.01 -14.86
CA THR A 98 -5.49 -1.34 -15.23
C THR A 98 -4.82 -1.89 -16.48
N ASN A 99 -4.60 -1.07 -17.50
CA ASN A 99 -3.93 -1.51 -18.72
C ASN A 99 -2.47 -1.87 -18.47
N GLU A 100 -1.70 -1.00 -17.80
CA GLU A 100 -0.29 -1.25 -17.53
C GLU A 100 -0.08 -2.50 -16.65
N VAL A 101 -0.94 -2.72 -15.64
CA VAL A 101 -0.88 -3.92 -14.80
C VAL A 101 -1.25 -5.17 -15.60
N ALA A 102 -2.35 -5.14 -16.37
CA ALA A 102 -2.78 -6.29 -17.16
C ALA A 102 -1.72 -6.67 -18.20
N ASP A 103 -1.18 -5.70 -18.92
CA ASP A 103 -0.21 -5.92 -19.98
C ASP A 103 1.10 -6.47 -19.41
N TRP A 104 1.55 -6.02 -18.24
CA TRP A 104 2.76 -6.55 -17.61
C TRP A 104 2.56 -7.96 -17.04
N ILE A 105 1.42 -8.24 -16.41
CA ILE A 105 1.06 -9.61 -16.00
C ILE A 105 1.05 -10.54 -17.20
N ASP A 106 0.45 -10.11 -18.30
CA ASP A 106 0.36 -10.89 -19.54
C ASP A 106 1.74 -11.13 -20.16
N GLU A 107 2.63 -10.14 -20.12
CA GLU A 107 4.03 -10.27 -20.55
C GLU A 107 4.79 -11.30 -19.71
N ILE A 108 4.64 -11.25 -18.38
CA ILE A 108 5.31 -12.19 -17.46
C ILE A 108 4.82 -13.62 -17.73
N GLU A 109 3.50 -13.83 -17.79
CA GLU A 109 2.93 -15.16 -18.06
C GLU A 109 3.23 -15.68 -19.47
N ALA A 110 3.51 -14.81 -20.44
CA ALA A 110 4.00 -15.25 -21.75
C ALA A 110 5.47 -15.68 -21.72
N GLY A 111 6.26 -15.13 -20.78
CA GLY A 111 7.67 -15.46 -20.55
C GLY A 111 7.90 -16.63 -19.59
N THR A 112 6.86 -17.10 -18.89
CA THR A 112 6.93 -18.19 -17.91
C THR A 112 5.90 -19.26 -18.22
N ASP A 113 6.17 -20.54 -17.94
CA ASP A 113 5.14 -21.60 -18.01
C ASP A 113 4.19 -21.60 -16.78
N ASP A 114 4.27 -20.57 -15.93
CA ASP A 114 3.49 -20.41 -14.71
C ASP A 114 2.42 -19.30 -14.84
N ARG A 115 1.45 -19.29 -13.90
CA ARG A 115 0.38 -18.27 -13.82
C ARG A 115 0.33 -17.62 -12.44
N PHE A 116 -0.16 -16.39 -12.40
CA PHE A 116 -0.42 -15.71 -11.13
C PHE A 116 -1.52 -16.40 -10.33
N GLY A 117 -1.17 -16.81 -9.11
CA GLY A 117 -2.07 -17.48 -8.17
C GLY A 117 -2.60 -16.57 -7.06
N LEU A 118 -2.09 -15.34 -6.94
CA LEU A 118 -2.55 -14.35 -5.97
C LEU A 118 -2.25 -12.93 -6.46
N ALA A 119 -3.25 -12.05 -6.31
CA ALA A 119 -3.09 -10.61 -6.41
C ALA A 119 -3.10 -9.97 -5.01
N ILE A 120 -2.23 -9.00 -4.79
CA ILE A 120 -2.18 -8.18 -3.59
C ILE A 120 -2.34 -6.73 -4.00
N ALA A 121 -3.39 -6.07 -3.52
CA ALA A 121 -3.55 -4.63 -3.64
C ALA A 121 -3.21 -3.98 -2.29
N HIS A 122 -2.22 -3.10 -2.28
CA HIS A 122 -1.98 -2.27 -1.11
C HIS A 122 -2.98 -1.12 -1.06
N HIS A 123 -3.48 -0.85 0.14
CA HIS A 123 -4.60 0.05 0.44
C HIS A 123 -5.94 -0.39 -0.18
N GLY A 124 -6.99 -0.34 0.63
CA GLY A 124 -8.37 -0.61 0.21
C GLY A 124 -9.04 0.53 -0.58
N PHE A 125 -8.37 1.10 -1.59
CA PHE A 125 -8.95 2.11 -2.49
C PHE A 125 -8.68 1.81 -3.97
N MET A 126 -8.07 2.72 -4.74
CA MET A 126 -7.99 2.55 -6.21
C MET A 126 -7.26 1.28 -6.65
N ASN A 127 -6.28 0.81 -5.88
CA ASN A 127 -5.53 -0.41 -6.21
C ASN A 127 -6.41 -1.66 -6.18
N THR A 128 -7.38 -1.77 -5.26
CA THR A 128 -8.30 -2.92 -5.23
C THR A 128 -9.26 -2.89 -6.41
N VAL A 129 -9.75 -1.70 -6.78
CA VAL A 129 -10.58 -1.47 -7.97
C VAL A 129 -9.84 -1.92 -9.24
N VAL A 130 -8.59 -1.48 -9.40
CA VAL A 130 -7.76 -1.81 -10.56
C VAL A 130 -7.46 -3.30 -10.60
N MET A 131 -7.00 -3.92 -9.51
CA MET A 131 -6.71 -5.35 -9.51
C MET A 131 -7.96 -6.19 -9.80
N ARG A 132 -9.12 -5.79 -9.29
CA ARG A 132 -10.42 -6.42 -9.62
C ARG A 132 -10.72 -6.31 -11.12
N ASP A 133 -10.50 -5.15 -11.74
CA ASP A 133 -10.69 -4.98 -13.19
C ASP A 133 -9.74 -5.88 -14.00
N VAL A 134 -8.47 -5.96 -13.59
CA VAL A 134 -7.46 -6.83 -14.20
C VAL A 134 -7.88 -8.30 -14.11
N ILE A 135 -8.29 -8.76 -12.92
CA ILE A 135 -8.76 -10.14 -12.70
C ILE A 135 -9.97 -10.46 -13.58
N ARG A 136 -10.95 -9.55 -13.67
CA ARG A 136 -12.10 -9.72 -14.57
C ARG A 136 -11.71 -9.75 -16.05
N ARG A 137 -10.82 -8.84 -16.49
CA ARG A 137 -10.29 -8.84 -17.87
C ARG A 137 -9.62 -10.17 -18.20
N ARG A 138 -8.83 -10.71 -17.27
CA ARG A 138 -8.16 -12.02 -17.42
C ARG A 138 -9.14 -13.17 -17.50
N ALA A 139 -10.16 -13.19 -16.62
CA ALA A 139 -11.20 -14.20 -16.65
C ALA A 139 -11.99 -14.18 -17.97
N ALA A 140 -12.39 -12.99 -18.45
CA ALA A 140 -13.08 -12.81 -19.71
C ALA A 140 -12.24 -13.25 -20.93
N ALA A 141 -10.90 -13.12 -20.84
CA ALA A 141 -9.96 -13.60 -21.85
C ALA A 141 -9.62 -15.10 -21.74
N GLY A 142 -10.25 -15.86 -20.83
CA GLY A 142 -9.99 -17.28 -20.63
C GLY A 142 -8.64 -17.59 -19.96
N ARG A 143 -7.99 -16.59 -19.33
CA ARG A 143 -6.69 -16.75 -18.65
C ARG A 143 -6.82 -17.21 -17.20
N GLY A 144 -8.05 -17.40 -16.74
CA GLY A 144 -8.35 -17.79 -15.36
C GLY A 144 -8.51 -16.59 -14.45
N THR A 145 -8.78 -16.88 -13.18
CA THR A 145 -8.91 -15.91 -12.10
C THR A 145 -7.78 -16.09 -11.09
N MET A 146 -7.58 -15.11 -10.22
CA MET A 146 -6.74 -15.22 -9.02
C MET A 146 -7.44 -14.50 -7.86
N PRO A 147 -7.34 -15.00 -6.63
CA PRO A 147 -7.86 -14.30 -5.46
C PRO A 147 -7.17 -12.95 -5.28
N LEU A 148 -7.91 -11.94 -4.81
CA LEU A 148 -7.42 -10.63 -4.45
C LEU A 148 -7.36 -10.45 -2.93
N LEU A 149 -6.15 -10.28 -2.42
CA LEU A 149 -5.89 -9.83 -1.06
C LEU A 149 -5.74 -8.30 -1.04
N CYS A 150 -6.54 -7.62 -0.22
CA CYS A 150 -6.36 -6.21 0.08
C CYS A 150 -5.53 -6.07 1.36
N PHE A 151 -4.38 -5.39 1.28
CA PHE A 151 -3.62 -4.99 2.45
C PHE A 151 -4.06 -3.59 2.88
N ALA A 152 -4.98 -3.51 3.84
CA ALA A 152 -5.54 -2.26 4.34
C ALA A 152 -4.55 -1.60 5.34
N HIS A 153 -3.97 -0.47 4.96
CA HIS A 153 -2.99 0.27 5.78
C HIS A 153 -3.67 1.35 6.63
N GLY A 154 -4.98 1.57 6.45
CA GLY A 154 -5.86 2.34 7.33
C GLY A 154 -6.05 3.80 6.94
N THR A 155 -5.23 4.35 6.06
CA THR A 155 -5.33 5.75 5.58
C THR A 155 -6.62 5.98 4.77
N GLU A 156 -6.94 5.02 3.91
CA GLU A 156 -8.17 4.89 3.16
C GLU A 156 -9.38 4.65 4.09
N LEU A 157 -9.22 3.87 5.16
CA LEU A 157 -10.31 3.64 6.12
C LEU A 157 -10.64 4.92 6.89
N LYS A 158 -9.61 5.71 7.25
CA LYS A 158 -9.79 7.04 7.82
C LYS A 158 -10.50 7.98 6.84
N MET A 159 -10.13 7.94 5.56
CA MET A 159 -10.79 8.71 4.51
C MET A 159 -12.28 8.39 4.47
N TYR A 160 -12.67 7.11 4.32
CA TYR A 160 -14.07 6.70 4.29
C TYR A 160 -14.81 7.02 5.58
N ALA A 161 -14.17 6.86 6.74
CA ALA A 161 -14.78 7.19 8.02
C ALA A 161 -15.08 8.70 8.15
N ASN A 162 -14.20 9.58 7.62
CA ASN A 162 -14.48 11.01 7.57
C ASN A 162 -15.61 11.35 6.59
N GLU A 163 -15.60 10.76 5.40
CA GLU A 163 -16.72 10.92 4.43
C GLU A 163 -18.06 10.50 5.04
N LYS A 164 -18.08 9.36 5.74
CA LYS A 164 -19.28 8.81 6.40
C LYS A 164 -19.80 9.70 7.52
N ARG A 165 -18.91 10.31 8.31
CA ARG A 165 -19.31 11.21 9.41
C ARG A 165 -19.76 12.59 8.91
N GLY A 166 -19.17 13.08 7.83
CA GLY A 166 -19.48 14.40 7.28
C GLY A 166 -18.93 15.57 8.10
N ASP A 167 -18.00 15.34 9.04
CA ASP A 167 -17.48 16.38 9.94
C ASP A 167 -16.61 17.44 9.24
N ARG A 168 -15.99 17.08 8.10
CA ARG A 168 -15.05 17.92 7.35
C ARG A 168 -15.30 17.82 5.84
N PRO A 169 -16.45 18.29 5.34
CA PRO A 169 -16.89 18.04 3.96
C PRO A 169 -15.99 18.71 2.91
N ASP A 170 -15.32 19.82 3.25
CA ASP A 170 -14.34 20.47 2.36
C ASP A 170 -13.07 19.62 2.18
N GLU A 171 -12.70 18.85 3.21
CA GLU A 171 -11.53 17.98 3.20
C GLU A 171 -11.88 16.57 2.71
N PHE A 172 -13.04 16.04 3.10
CA PHE A 172 -13.51 14.68 2.80
C PHE A 172 -14.97 14.74 2.30
N PRO A 173 -15.22 15.24 1.09
CA PRO A 173 -16.55 15.20 0.51
C PRO A 173 -16.97 13.75 0.30
N LEU A 174 -18.26 13.45 0.51
CA LEU A 174 -18.82 12.12 0.34
C LEU A 174 -18.74 11.71 -1.15
N ARG A 175 -17.69 10.98 -1.51
CA ARG A 175 -17.33 10.69 -2.91
C ARG A 175 -16.80 9.29 -3.08
N PHE A 176 -15.78 8.90 -2.30
CA PHE A 176 -15.12 7.63 -2.53
C PHE A 176 -15.68 6.47 -1.72
N LEU A 177 -16.30 6.72 -0.56
CA LEU A 177 -17.08 5.70 0.12
C LEU A 177 -18.24 5.17 -0.77
N PRO A 178 -19.15 6.03 -1.29
CA PRO A 178 -20.21 5.54 -2.16
C PRO A 178 -19.67 4.95 -3.47
N TYR A 179 -18.57 5.49 -4.01
CA TYR A 179 -17.91 4.89 -5.18
C TYR A 179 -17.44 3.46 -4.90
N MET A 180 -16.78 3.20 -3.77
CA MET A 180 -16.31 1.85 -3.42
C MET A 180 -17.45 0.86 -3.16
N GLN A 181 -18.56 1.35 -2.61
CA GLN A 181 -19.80 0.58 -2.44
C GLN A 181 -20.43 0.24 -3.81
N GLN A 182 -20.52 1.22 -4.70
CA GLN A 182 -21.03 1.02 -6.07
C GLN A 182 -20.17 0.03 -6.86
N GLU A 183 -18.85 0.07 -6.66
CA GLU A 183 -17.89 -0.85 -7.26
C GLU A 183 -17.88 -2.24 -6.61
N LYS A 184 -18.65 -2.43 -5.52
CA LYS A 184 -18.80 -3.69 -4.78
C LYS A 184 -17.48 -4.30 -4.32
N ILE A 185 -16.49 -3.45 -4.00
CA ILE A 185 -15.14 -3.92 -3.71
C ILE A 185 -15.11 -4.80 -2.45
N PHE A 186 -15.85 -4.40 -1.42
CA PHE A 186 -15.92 -5.09 -0.13
C PHE A 186 -17.32 -5.67 0.16
N ASP A 187 -18.10 -5.95 -0.89
CA ASP A 187 -19.44 -6.56 -0.79
C ASP A 187 -19.34 -8.05 -1.11
N TYR A 188 -18.86 -8.86 -0.16
CA TYR A 188 -18.45 -10.25 -0.40
C TYR A 188 -19.59 -11.18 -0.83
N ASP A 189 -20.82 -10.89 -0.42
CA ASP A 189 -22.01 -11.66 -0.79
C ASP A 189 -22.38 -11.47 -2.26
N ASP A 190 -21.89 -10.40 -2.90
CA ASP A 190 -22.06 -10.19 -4.33
C ASP A 190 -21.12 -11.12 -5.13
N PRO A 191 -21.63 -11.87 -6.14
CA PRO A 191 -20.78 -12.69 -7.00
C PRO A 191 -19.72 -11.90 -7.78
N GLU A 192 -19.92 -10.60 -7.93
CA GLU A 192 -19.00 -9.67 -8.58
C GLU A 192 -18.13 -8.90 -7.57
N HIS A 193 -18.03 -9.33 -6.31
CA HIS A 193 -17.18 -8.67 -5.33
C HIS A 193 -15.73 -8.50 -5.81
N GLY A 194 -15.04 -7.50 -5.27
CA GLY A 194 -13.66 -7.23 -5.64
C GLY A 194 -12.62 -8.00 -4.85
N VAL A 195 -12.73 -7.98 -3.53
CA VAL A 195 -11.69 -8.47 -2.61
C VAL A 195 -12.14 -9.77 -1.95
N ASP A 196 -11.26 -10.78 -1.93
CA ASP A 196 -11.53 -12.07 -1.29
C ASP A 196 -11.11 -12.09 0.19
N VAL A 197 -10.03 -11.39 0.52
CA VAL A 197 -9.40 -11.37 1.85
C VAL A 197 -8.85 -9.99 2.14
N VAL A 198 -9.01 -9.51 3.38
CA VAL A 198 -8.35 -8.30 3.86
C VAL A 198 -7.30 -8.64 4.90
N ALA A 199 -6.08 -8.15 4.71
CA ALA A 199 -5.06 -8.11 5.74
C ALA A 199 -4.98 -6.70 6.33
N SER A 200 -4.95 -6.61 7.66
CA SER A 200 -4.91 -5.34 8.40
C SER A 200 -3.81 -5.37 9.46
N ILE A 201 -3.18 -4.23 9.74
CA ILE A 201 -2.00 -4.17 10.63
C ILE A 201 -2.37 -4.04 12.11
N SER A 202 -3.63 -3.77 12.44
CA SER A 202 -4.09 -3.64 13.83
C SER A 202 -5.56 -4.04 14.01
N GLY A 203 -5.94 -4.39 15.23
CA GLY A 203 -7.34 -4.64 15.59
C GLY A 203 -8.24 -3.41 15.36
N GLU A 204 -7.74 -2.21 15.68
CA GLU A 204 -8.46 -0.95 15.44
C GLU A 204 -8.82 -0.75 13.95
N GLN A 205 -7.91 -1.10 13.05
CA GLN A 205 -8.19 -1.00 11.61
C GLN A 205 -9.16 -2.08 11.12
N ILE A 206 -9.17 -3.27 11.74
CA ILE A 206 -10.18 -4.30 11.48
C ILE A 206 -11.56 -3.78 11.88
N ASP A 207 -11.67 -3.18 13.06
CA ASP A 207 -12.93 -2.60 13.54
C ASP A 207 -13.37 -1.43 12.65
N ALA A 208 -12.43 -0.58 12.22
CA ALA A 208 -12.69 0.50 11.29
C ALA A 208 -13.20 -0.02 9.93
N LEU A 209 -12.62 -1.09 9.39
CA LEU A 209 -13.08 -1.74 8.17
C LEU A 209 -14.54 -2.21 8.33
N GLY A 210 -14.85 -2.96 9.40
CA GLY A 210 -16.21 -3.45 9.65
C GLY A 210 -17.24 -2.33 9.87
N ASN A 211 -16.81 -1.18 10.40
CA ASN A 211 -17.67 -0.01 10.52
C ASN A 211 -17.93 0.69 9.18
N VAL A 212 -16.99 0.63 8.24
CA VAL A 212 -17.13 1.26 6.91
C VAL A 212 -17.86 0.34 5.94
N PHE A 213 -17.48 -0.95 5.90
CA PHE A 213 -18.00 -2.00 5.00
C PHE A 213 -18.51 -3.19 5.83
N PRO A 214 -19.68 -3.07 6.48
CA PRO A 214 -20.22 -4.11 7.37
C PRO A 214 -20.59 -5.41 6.64
N GLU A 215 -20.76 -5.38 5.33
CA GLU A 215 -21.04 -6.54 4.48
C GLU A 215 -19.81 -7.43 4.29
N PHE A 216 -18.60 -6.92 4.56
CA PHE A 216 -17.39 -7.73 4.43
C PHE A 216 -17.23 -8.70 5.62
N PRO A 217 -17.14 -10.02 5.38
CA PRO A 217 -17.13 -11.03 6.43
C PRO A 217 -15.88 -10.94 7.31
N ARG A 218 -16.10 -10.92 8.63
CA ARG A 218 -15.03 -10.78 9.63
C ARG A 218 -14.00 -11.91 9.54
N GLU A 219 -14.41 -13.12 9.21
CA GLU A 219 -13.56 -14.30 9.03
C GLU A 219 -12.63 -14.21 7.82
N ARG A 220 -12.91 -13.30 6.87
CA ARG A 220 -12.02 -12.97 5.75
C ARG A 220 -11.06 -11.82 6.07
N VAL A 221 -11.08 -11.31 7.29
CA VAL A 221 -10.18 -10.25 7.74
C VAL A 221 -9.12 -10.83 8.69
N ILE A 222 -7.87 -10.80 8.24
CA ILE A 222 -6.72 -11.31 9.00
C ILE A 222 -5.91 -10.16 9.60
N LEU A 223 -5.42 -10.40 10.82
CA LEU A 223 -4.49 -9.50 11.49
C LEU A 223 -3.05 -9.86 11.06
N SER A 224 -2.38 -8.92 10.41
CA SER A 224 -1.01 -9.06 9.91
C SER A 224 -0.19 -7.86 10.37
N HIS A 225 0.39 -7.95 11.56
CA HIS A 225 1.23 -6.89 12.10
C HIS A 225 2.45 -6.64 11.22
N ASN A 226 2.78 -5.38 10.98
CA ASN A 226 4.04 -5.03 10.34
C ASN A 226 5.20 -5.48 11.24
N GLY A 227 6.08 -6.33 10.67
CA GLY A 227 7.34 -6.68 11.30
C GLY A 227 8.40 -5.59 11.12
N TYR A 228 9.53 -5.76 11.81
CA TYR A 228 10.75 -5.03 11.53
C TYR A 228 11.88 -6.03 11.25
N ASN A 229 12.89 -5.62 10.47
CA ASN A 229 14.01 -6.50 10.17
C ASN A 229 14.90 -6.68 11.41
N GLN A 230 14.79 -7.84 12.06
CA GLN A 230 15.59 -8.16 13.25
C GLN A 230 17.09 -8.32 12.97
N GLN A 231 17.53 -8.42 11.72
CA GLN A 231 18.97 -8.37 11.41
C GLN A 231 19.52 -6.94 11.50
N VAL A 232 18.67 -5.94 11.23
CA VAL A 232 18.99 -4.50 11.34
C VAL A 232 18.75 -4.04 12.78
N PHE A 233 17.54 -4.26 13.29
CA PHE A 233 17.13 -3.88 14.64
C PHE A 233 17.23 -5.09 15.58
N ARG A 234 18.47 -5.42 15.97
CA ARG A 234 18.77 -6.40 17.01
C ARG A 234 19.54 -5.78 18.14
N ARG A 235 19.38 -6.38 19.33
CA ARG A 235 20.33 -6.19 20.41
C ARG A 235 21.67 -6.79 19.98
N LEU A 236 22.71 -5.96 19.96
CA LEU A 236 24.07 -6.44 19.77
C LEU A 236 24.54 -7.14 21.05
N THR A 237 25.00 -8.38 20.93
CA THR A 237 25.30 -9.27 22.08
C THR A 237 26.79 -9.36 22.42
N GLU A 238 27.67 -8.79 21.59
CA GLU A 238 29.13 -8.78 21.81
C GLU A 238 29.67 -7.34 21.73
N PRO A 239 30.66 -6.94 22.56
CA PRO A 239 31.32 -5.64 22.45
C PRO A 239 32.42 -5.70 21.37
N THR A 240 32.68 -4.63 20.62
CA THR A 240 33.69 -3.65 21.09
C THR A 240 33.41 -2.18 20.77
N ASP A 241 32.38 -1.84 19.99
CA ASP A 241 32.20 -0.45 19.52
C ASP A 241 30.75 0.07 19.46
N VAL A 242 29.78 -0.72 19.91
CA VAL A 242 28.33 -0.43 19.88
C VAL A 242 27.95 0.93 20.49
N TYR A 243 28.71 1.38 21.49
CA TYR A 243 28.50 2.66 22.17
C TYR A 243 29.63 3.66 21.97
N THR A 244 30.64 3.34 21.15
CA THR A 244 31.84 4.20 20.98
C THR A 244 31.48 5.60 20.49
N PHE A 245 30.37 5.74 19.77
CA PHE A 245 29.87 7.04 19.32
C PHE A 245 28.59 7.47 20.01
N ARG A 246 28.10 6.77 21.04
CA ARG A 246 26.83 7.09 21.69
C ARG A 246 26.80 8.53 22.17
N GLU A 247 27.81 8.96 22.91
CA GLU A 247 27.90 10.35 23.41
C GLU A 247 28.00 11.35 22.26
N LYS A 248 28.82 11.06 21.24
CA LYS A 248 28.94 11.91 20.04
C LYS A 248 27.62 12.04 19.27
N VAL A 249 26.87 10.95 19.13
CA VAL A 249 25.57 10.92 18.46
C VAL A 249 24.56 11.69 19.30
N LEU A 250 24.44 11.38 20.59
CA LEU A 250 23.49 12.04 21.50
C LEU A 250 23.77 13.53 21.71
N ALA A 251 25.04 13.97 21.66
CA ALA A 251 25.43 15.38 21.72
C ALA A 251 24.93 16.19 20.51
N GLY A 252 24.55 15.52 19.41
CA GLY A 252 23.93 16.17 18.25
C GLY A 252 22.42 16.38 18.38
N PHE A 253 21.78 15.90 19.45
CA PHE A 253 20.33 16.00 19.64
C PHE A 253 19.98 16.93 20.81
N MET A 254 18.91 17.69 20.61
CA MET A 254 18.23 18.47 21.64
C MET A 254 16.88 17.82 21.95
N THR A 255 16.43 17.92 23.19
CA THR A 255 15.06 17.60 23.57
C THR A 255 14.11 18.56 22.85
N GLN A 256 12.96 18.06 22.41
CA GLN A 256 11.85 18.92 22.00
C GLN A 256 10.76 18.86 23.07
N PRO A 257 10.72 19.82 24.00
CA PRO A 257 9.67 19.85 25.00
C PRO A 257 8.31 20.11 24.33
N PRO A 258 7.20 19.59 24.89
CA PRO A 258 5.87 19.81 24.34
C PRO A 258 5.54 21.30 24.20
N GLU A 259 4.82 21.66 23.15
CA GLU A 259 4.38 23.03 22.91
C GLU A 259 3.54 23.55 24.10
N GLY A 260 3.81 24.78 24.54
CA GLY A 260 3.16 25.38 25.71
C GLY A 260 3.72 24.97 27.07
N SER A 261 4.73 24.09 27.13
CA SER A 261 5.34 23.66 28.41
C SER A 261 6.22 24.71 29.08
N GLY A 262 6.58 25.79 28.37
CA GLY A 262 7.49 26.84 28.85
C GLY A 262 8.94 26.39 29.05
N LYS A 263 9.27 25.14 28.71
CA LYS A 263 10.63 24.60 28.79
C LYS A 263 11.39 24.87 27.49
N ALA A 264 12.66 25.19 27.61
CA ALA A 264 13.56 25.29 26.46
C ALA A 264 14.05 23.90 26.05
N PRO A 265 14.36 23.67 24.76
CA PRO A 265 15.16 22.54 24.32
C PRO A 265 16.48 22.43 25.11
N GLU A 266 16.81 21.23 25.56
CA GLU A 266 18.04 20.92 26.31
C GLU A 266 18.84 19.83 25.59
N PRO A 267 20.18 19.81 25.67
CA PRO A 267 20.98 18.72 25.10
C PRO A 267 20.57 17.34 25.65
N VAL A 268 20.47 16.34 24.77
CA VAL A 268 20.13 14.95 25.17
C VAL A 268 21.30 14.27 25.88
N ALA A 269 22.53 14.67 25.59
CA ALA A 269 23.72 14.33 26.37
C ALA A 269 24.36 15.61 26.92
N PRO A 270 24.95 15.57 28.14
CA PRO A 270 25.63 16.71 28.75
C PRO A 270 26.86 17.17 27.97
#